data_AF-A0A1H8MMU0-F1
#
_entry.id   AF-A0A1H8MMU0-F1
#
_cell.length_a   1.000
_cell.length_b   1.000
_cell.length_c   1.000
_cell.angle_alpha   90.00
_cell.angle_beta   90.00
_cell.angle_gamma   90.00
#
_symmetry.space_group_name_H-M   'P 1'
#
loop_
_entity.id
_entity.type
_entity.pdbx_description
1 polymer ?
#
loop_
_entity_poly.entity_id
_entity_poly.type
_entity_poly.pdbx_seq_one_letter_code
_entity_poly.pdbx_strand_id
1 'polypeptide(L)' 'MITLHIPNVSCGHCKATVEKAIYSLDPKAGFAFDMAERHVTLNSSADMAKVQAALGPPCQ' A
#
# COMPACT_ATOMS: atom_id res chain seq x y z
N MET A 1 5.65 7.46 7.21
CA MET A 1 4.42 6.66 7.33
C MET A 1 3.38 7.25 6.39
N ILE A 2 2.77 6.42 5.56
CA ILE A 2 1.77 6.81 4.55
C ILE A 2 0.48 6.10 4.92
N THR A 3 -0.61 6.85 5.13
CA THR A 3 -1.93 6.29 5.43
C THR A 3 -2.88 6.70 4.31
N LEU A 4 -3.50 5.71 3.68
CA LEU A 4 -4.44 5.88 2.58
C LEU A 4 -5.84 5.46 3.05
N HIS A 5 -6.78 6.40 2.94
CA HIS A 5 -8.17 6.21 3.34
C HIS A 5 -8.98 5.76 2.12
N ILE A 6 -9.47 4.51 2.06
CA ILE A 6 -10.16 3.96 0.89
C ILE A 6 -11.63 3.65 1.23
N PRO A 7 -12.58 4.59 0.97
CA PRO A 7 -13.97 4.41 1.35
C PRO A 7 -14.76 3.39 0.50
N ASN A 8 -14.29 3.01 -0.69
CA ASN A 8 -15.03 2.18 -1.66
C ASN A 8 -14.28 0.88 -2.03
N VAL A 9 -14.30 -0.09 -1.13
CA VAL A 9 -13.47 -1.31 -1.17
C VAL A 9 -13.88 -2.34 -2.23
N SER A 10 -13.03 -2.53 -3.25
CA SER A 10 -12.89 -3.79 -4.03
C SER A 10 -11.44 -4.30 -4.12
N CYS A 11 -10.47 -3.66 -3.46
CA CYS A 11 -9.05 -3.93 -3.67
C CYS A 11 -8.46 -4.97 -2.70
N GLY A 12 -9.08 -6.16 -2.58
CA GLY A 12 -8.41 -7.32 -1.96
C GLY A 12 -7.22 -7.81 -2.81
N HIS A 13 -7.33 -7.71 -4.14
CA HIS A 13 -6.26 -8.05 -5.07
C HIS A 13 -5.14 -7.00 -5.15
N CYS A 14 -5.48 -5.72 -4.95
CA CYS A 14 -4.47 -4.65 -4.97
C CYS A 14 -3.56 -4.77 -3.75
N LYS A 15 -4.10 -5.14 -2.57
CA LYS A 15 -3.30 -5.38 -1.36
C LYS A 15 -2.11 -6.30 -1.61
N ALA A 16 -2.37 -7.50 -2.16
CA ALA A 16 -1.33 -8.50 -2.37
C ALA A 16 -0.28 -8.05 -3.40
N THR A 17 -0.71 -7.37 -4.45
CA THR A 17 0.19 -6.80 -5.47
C THR A 17 1.07 -5.70 -4.89
N VAL A 18 0.47 -4.79 -4.12
CA VAL A 18 1.16 -3.68 -3.47
C VAL A 18 2.13 -4.19 -2.41
N GLU A 19 1.68 -5.08 -1.54
CA GLU A 19 2.52 -5.72 -0.53
C GLU A 19 3.74 -6.36 -1.20
N LYS A 20 3.55 -7.17 -2.26
CA LYS A 20 4.68 -7.74 -3.00
C LYS A 20 5.59 -6.69 -3.63
N ALA A 21 5.04 -5.66 -4.27
CA ALA A 21 5.85 -4.63 -4.91
C ALA A 21 6.69 -3.84 -3.88
N ILE A 22 6.08 -3.54 -2.74
CA ILE A 22 6.72 -2.84 -1.61
C ILE A 22 7.79 -3.72 -0.98
N TYR A 23 7.50 -4.99 -0.64
CA TYR A 23 8.50 -5.93 -0.12
C TYR A 23 9.64 -6.19 -1.11
N SER A 24 9.36 -6.12 -2.42
CA SER A 24 10.39 -6.25 -3.45
C SER A 24 11.29 -5.02 -3.57
N LEU A 25 10.82 -3.83 -3.16
CA LEU A 25 11.60 -2.59 -3.10
C LEU A 25 12.30 -2.41 -1.75
N ASP A 26 11.62 -2.77 -0.68
CA ASP A 26 12.06 -2.67 0.70
C ASP A 26 11.50 -3.88 1.49
N PRO A 27 12.29 -4.95 1.67
CA PRO A 27 11.84 -6.15 2.37
C PRO A 27 11.57 -5.93 3.86
N LYS A 28 11.94 -4.76 4.40
CA LYS A 28 11.65 -4.32 5.78
C LYS A 28 10.43 -3.40 5.88
N ALA A 29 9.74 -3.13 4.77
CA ALA A 29 8.57 -2.30 4.76
C ALA A 29 7.41 -2.96 5.50
N GLY A 30 6.79 -2.22 6.42
CA GLY A 30 5.53 -2.58 7.04
C GLY A 30 4.36 -2.27 6.12
N PHE A 31 3.55 -3.26 5.81
CA PHE A 31 2.27 -3.08 5.14
C PHE A 31 1.15 -3.53 6.08
N ALA A 32 0.22 -2.64 6.39
CA ALA A 32 -0.93 -2.91 7.24
C ALA A 32 -2.21 -2.51 6.51
N PHE A 33 -3.18 -3.41 6.49
CA PHE A 33 -4.49 -3.16 5.89
C PHE A 33 -5.54 -3.32 6.96
N ASP A 34 -6.13 -2.20 7.37
CA ASP A 34 -7.21 -2.14 8.32
C ASP A 34 -8.52 -2.21 7.58
N MET A 35 -9.13 -3.39 7.58
CA MET A 35 -10.40 -3.62 6.91
C MET A 35 -11.59 -3.07 7.71
N ALA A 36 -11.41 -2.91 9.03
CA ALA A 36 -12.37 -2.30 9.93
C ALA A 36 -12.52 -0.79 9.64
N GLU A 37 -11.39 -0.08 9.54
CA GLU A 37 -11.36 1.35 9.23
C GLU A 37 -11.30 1.63 7.72
N ARG A 38 -11.07 0.58 6.91
CA ARG A 38 -10.84 0.62 5.46
C ARG A 38 -9.64 1.48 5.08
N HIS A 39 -8.58 1.36 5.88
CA HIS A 39 -7.33 2.09 5.69
C HIS A 39 -6.21 1.16 5.27
N VAL A 40 -5.29 1.71 4.49
CA VAL A 40 -4.04 1.07 4.17
C VAL A 40 -2.93 1.91 4.77
N THR A 41 -2.18 1.31 5.68
CA THR A 41 -1.01 1.93 6.27
C THR A 41 0.24 1.28 5.70
N LEU A 42 1.07 2.12 5.09
CA LEU A 42 2.34 1.77 4.50
C LEU A 42 3.45 2.43 5.30
N ASN A 43 4.30 1.60 5.89
CA ASN A 43 5.45 2.00 6.67
C ASN A 43 6.73 1.50 5.99
N SER A 44 7.17 2.22 4.96
CA SER A 44 8.47 2.00 4.35
C SER A 44 9.32 3.25 4.49
N SER A 45 10.64 3.05 4.54
CA SER A 45 11.62 4.14 4.43
C SER A 45 11.86 4.53 2.97
N ALA A 46 11.21 3.85 2.02
CA ALA A 46 11.26 4.18 0.61
C ALA A 46 10.55 5.50 0.31
N ASP A 47 11.08 6.24 -0.66
CA ASP A 47 10.54 7.51 -1.11
C ASP A 47 9.08 7.37 -1.58
N MET A 48 8.23 8.34 -1.22
CA MET A 48 6.80 8.31 -1.56
C MET A 48 6.60 8.17 -3.08
N ALA A 49 7.45 8.78 -3.90
CA ALA A 49 7.37 8.66 -5.35
C ALA A 49 7.61 7.22 -5.83
N LYS A 50 8.53 6.48 -5.21
CA LYS A 50 8.79 5.07 -5.52
C LYS A 50 7.65 4.18 -5.06
N VAL A 51 7.10 4.46 -3.89
CA VAL A 51 5.94 3.75 -3.35
C VAL A 51 4.72 3.97 -4.25
N GLN A 52 4.43 5.21 -4.66
CA GLN A 52 3.34 5.53 -5.58
C GLN A 52 3.53 4.89 -6.97
N ALA A 53 4.76 4.89 -7.49
CA ALA A 53 5.08 4.20 -8.75
C ALA A 53 4.86 2.68 -8.65
N ALA A 54 5.13 2.08 -7.50
CA ALA A 54 4.90 0.66 -7.23
C ALA A 54 3.42 0.31 -7.02
N LEU A 55 2.65 1.23 -6.42
CA LEU A 55 1.19 1.15 -6.25
C LEU A 55 0.44 1.27 -7.58
N GLY A 56 0.95 2.08 -8.51
CA GLY A 56 0.36 2.32 -9.83
C GLY A 56 -0.98 3.09 -9.79
N PRO A 57 -1.56 3.39 -10.98
CA PRO A 57 -2.84 4.10 -11.11
C PRO A 57 -4.13 3.36 -10.67
N PRO A 58 -4.21 2.02 -10.51
CA PRO A 58 -5.50 1.37 -10.21
C PRO A 58 -5.93 1.46 -8.74
N CYS A 59 -5.16 2.13 -7.89
CA CYS A 59 -5.40 2.24 -6.44
C CYS A 59 -5.82 3.66 -6.00
N GLN A 60 -6.12 4.55 -6.95
CA GLN A 60 -6.56 5.93 -6.73
C GLN A 60 -8.08 6.03 -6.60
#